data_AF-A0A2D5QJN0-F1
#
_entry.id   AF-A0A2D5QJN0-F1
#
_cell.length_a   1.000
_cell.length_b   1.000
_cell.length_c   1.000
_cell.angle_alpha   90.00
_cell.angle_beta   90.00
_cell.angle_gamma   90.00
#
_symmetry.space_group_name_H-M   'P 1'
#
loop_
_entity.id
_entity.type
_entity.pdbx_description
1 polymer ?
#
loop_
_entity_poly.entity_id
_entity_poly.type
_entity_poly.pdbx_seq_one_letter_code
_entity_poly.pdbx_strand_id
1 'polypeptide(L)'
;MKNNHLSYRSGNPVLTSNAFNVSSDSSDVMTINGTVTKTFLSICLVVISGYYSWINISITNVLILPAIFVSLILAGLTIYKKHLSPITVPIYAVIQGIFLGAISYTFNSLYDGIVITAISYTLS
;
A
#
# COMPACT_ATOMS: atom_id res chain seq x y z
N MET A 1 10.12 -29.75 -61.30
CA MET A 1 10.83 -29.71 -60.01
C MET A 1 9.82 -29.27 -58.95
N LYS A 2 9.38 -30.18 -58.07
CA LYS A 2 8.26 -29.93 -57.14
C LYS A 2 8.86 -29.54 -55.79
N ASN A 3 8.82 -28.24 -55.48
CA ASN A 3 9.36 -27.70 -54.23
C ASN A 3 8.38 -28.01 -53.09
N ASN A 4 8.70 -29.02 -52.30
CA ASN A 4 7.95 -29.38 -51.11
C ASN A 4 8.21 -28.33 -50.03
N HIS A 5 7.31 -27.35 -49.91
CA HIS A 5 7.25 -26.45 -48.76
C HIS A 5 6.96 -27.29 -47.50
N LEU A 6 7.98 -27.42 -46.64
CA LEU A 6 7.88 -28.09 -45.35
C LEU A 6 6.93 -27.29 -44.44
N SER A 7 5.66 -27.69 -44.41
CA SER A 7 4.68 -27.17 -43.46
C SER A 7 4.96 -27.74 -42.07
N TYR A 8 5.93 -27.18 -41.35
CA TYR A 8 6.10 -27.40 -39.92
C TYR A 8 4.99 -26.66 -39.15
N ARG A 9 3.73 -27.07 -39.34
CA ARG A 9 2.66 -26.77 -38.39
C ARG A 9 2.71 -27.85 -37.32
N SER A 10 3.36 -27.55 -36.20
CA SER A 10 3.22 -28.33 -34.98
C SER A 10 1.72 -28.40 -34.63
N GLY A 11 1.15 -29.60 -34.60
CA GLY A 11 -0.24 -29.85 -34.17
C GLY A 11 -0.47 -29.60 -32.67
N ASN A 12 0.54 -29.11 -31.96
CA ASN A 12 0.45 -28.75 -30.56
C ASN A 12 -0.25 -27.37 -30.42
N PRO A 13 -1.46 -27.30 -29.84
CA PRO A 13 -2.20 -26.06 -29.65
C PRO A 13 -1.44 -25.01 -28.81
N VAL A 14 -0.42 -25.43 -28.06
CA VAL A 14 0.48 -24.53 -27.31
C VAL A 14 1.46 -23.77 -28.22
N LEU A 15 1.80 -24.31 -29.40
CA LEU A 15 2.80 -23.73 -30.32
C LEU A 15 2.15 -23.12 -31.57
N THR A 16 0.99 -22.49 -31.40
CA THR A 16 0.31 -21.72 -32.45
C THR A 16 0.85 -20.30 -32.51
N SER A 17 0.93 -19.70 -33.70
CA SER A 17 1.38 -18.32 -33.91
C SER A 17 0.62 -17.29 -33.06
N ASN A 18 -0.64 -17.54 -32.71
CA ASN A 18 -1.40 -16.71 -31.78
C ASN A 18 -0.93 -16.80 -30.32
N ALA A 19 -0.34 -17.93 -29.88
CA ALA A 19 0.25 -18.05 -28.55
C ALA A 19 1.51 -17.18 -28.39
N PHE A 20 2.20 -16.90 -29.50
CA PHE A 20 3.32 -15.94 -29.55
C PHE A 20 2.86 -14.51 -29.87
N ASN A 21 1.62 -14.33 -30.33
CA ASN A 21 0.98 -13.01 -30.50
C ASN A 21 0.25 -12.59 -29.22
N VAL A 22 0.87 -12.83 -28.06
CA VAL A 22 0.49 -12.16 -26.82
C VAL A 22 1.17 -10.81 -26.88
N SER A 23 0.42 -9.78 -27.28
CA SER A 23 0.79 -8.39 -27.06
C SER A 23 1.23 -8.29 -25.60
N SER A 24 2.54 -8.17 -25.38
CA SER A 24 3.11 -8.08 -24.05
C SER A 24 2.78 -6.69 -23.55
N ASP A 25 1.56 -6.51 -23.04
CA ASP A 25 1.14 -5.28 -22.41
C ASP A 25 1.89 -5.20 -21.07
N SER A 26 3.15 -4.76 -21.16
CA SER A 26 4.04 -4.54 -20.03
C SER A 26 3.57 -3.40 -19.13
N SER A 27 2.46 -2.73 -19.47
CA SER A 27 1.86 -1.67 -18.66
C SER A 27 1.20 -2.19 -17.38
N ASP A 28 0.72 -3.45 -17.37
CA ASP A 28 -0.01 -4.03 -16.24
C ASP A 28 0.86 -4.84 -15.25
N VAL A 29 2.17 -4.93 -15.50
CA VAL A 29 3.09 -5.63 -14.58
C VAL A 29 3.70 -4.67 -13.56
N MET A 30 3.57 -5.01 -12.27
CA MET A 30 4.05 -4.18 -11.17
C MET A 30 5.58 -4.14 -11.15
N THR A 31 6.15 -2.98 -11.50
CA THR A 31 7.60 -2.78 -11.47
C THR A 31 8.10 -2.57 -10.04
N ILE A 32 9.37 -2.92 -9.80
CA ILE A 32 10.04 -2.63 -8.51
C ILE A 32 9.97 -1.12 -8.21
N ASN A 33 10.23 -0.29 -9.22
CA ASN A 33 10.16 1.17 -9.09
C ASN A 33 8.74 1.65 -8.73
N GLY A 34 7.70 1.08 -9.36
CA GLY A 34 6.31 1.39 -9.04
C GLY A 34 5.90 0.97 -7.63
N THR A 35 6.41 -0.18 -7.16
CA THR A 35 6.18 -0.65 -5.79
C THR A 35 6.83 0.28 -4.77
N VAL A 36 8.11 0.63 -4.96
CA VAL A 36 8.86 1.53 -4.07
C VAL A 36 8.19 2.91 -4.01
N THR A 37 7.75 3.45 -5.15
CA THR A 37 7.07 4.76 -5.18
C THR A 37 5.76 4.73 -4.39
N LYS A 38 4.95 3.67 -4.55
CA LYS A 38 3.68 3.52 -3.83
C LYS A 38 3.88 3.36 -2.33
N THR A 39 4.85 2.53 -1.90
CA THR A 39 5.13 2.34 -0.47
C THR A 39 5.70 3.62 0.16
N PHE A 40 6.61 4.31 -0.52
CA PHE A 40 7.14 5.60 -0.08
C PHE A 40 6.02 6.63 0.11
N LEU A 41 5.12 6.75 -0.88
CA LEU A 41 3.98 7.66 -0.78
C LEU A 41 3.07 7.31 0.41
N SER A 42 2.79 6.03 0.64
CA SER A 42 2.01 5.58 1.80
C SER A 42 2.69 5.93 3.13
N ILE A 43 4.01 5.73 3.24
CA ILE A 43 4.76 6.09 4.45
C ILE A 43 4.68 7.60 4.69
N CYS A 44 4.90 8.43 3.66
CA CYS A 44 4.75 9.88 3.78
C CYS A 44 3.36 10.28 4.26
N LEU A 45 2.30 9.69 3.71
CA LEU A 45 0.91 9.95 4.12
C LEU A 45 0.69 9.65 5.61
N VAL A 46 1.18 8.50 6.10
CA VAL A 46 1.06 8.12 7.52
C VAL A 46 1.79 9.12 8.43
N VAL A 47 3.01 9.51 8.06
CA VAL A 47 3.82 10.44 8.87
C VAL A 47 3.16 11.82 8.95
N ILE A 48 2.69 12.34 7.82
CA ILE A 48 2.03 13.66 7.77
C ILE A 48 0.75 13.65 8.59
N SER A 49 -0.10 12.63 8.44
CA SER A 49 -1.36 12.57 9.17
C SER A 49 -1.14 12.31 10.67
N GLY A 50 -0.12 11.54 11.05
CA GLY A 50 0.27 11.35 12.44
C GLY A 50 0.80 12.61 13.11
N TYR A 51 1.67 13.36 12.42
CA TYR A 51 2.14 14.65 12.90
C TYR A 51 0.98 15.64 13.09
N TYR A 52 0.07 15.70 12.12
CA TYR A 52 -1.12 16.55 12.21
C TYR A 52 -2.02 16.19 13.39
N SER A 53 -2.22 14.89 13.65
CA SER A 53 -3.01 14.45 14.80
C SER A 53 -2.33 14.71 16.14
N TRP A 54 -0.99 14.67 16.19
CA TRP A 54 -0.24 14.96 17.42
C TRP A 54 -0.41 16.44 17.84
N ILE A 55 -0.38 17.38 16.91
CA ILE A 55 -0.57 18.81 17.22
C ILE A 55 -2.01 19.11 17.67
N ASN A 56 -3.00 18.41 17.13
CA ASN A 56 -4.41 18.72 17.34
C ASN A 56 -5.04 17.88 18.47
N ILE A 57 -4.92 18.38 19.70
CA ILE A 57 -5.46 17.78 20.95
C ILE A 57 -6.94 17.38 20.86
N SER A 58 -7.77 18.24 20.26
CA SER A 58 -9.23 18.05 20.23
C SER A 58 -9.64 16.85 19.39
N ILE A 59 -8.81 16.48 18.41
CA ILE A 59 -9.06 15.36 17.50
C ILE A 59 -8.70 14.05 18.22
N THR A 60 -7.58 14.03 18.94
CA THR A 60 -7.01 12.86 19.60
C THR A 60 -7.97 12.15 20.57
N ASN A 61 -8.60 12.89 21.49
CA ASN A 61 -9.41 12.26 22.54
C ASN A 61 -10.74 11.65 22.04
N VAL A 62 -11.29 12.19 20.96
CA VAL A 62 -12.56 11.72 20.38
C VAL A 62 -12.34 10.71 19.26
N LEU A 63 -11.25 10.84 18.50
CA LEU A 63 -11.01 9.98 17.32
C LEU A 63 -10.25 8.69 17.61
N ILE A 64 -9.60 8.49 18.76
CA ILE A 64 -8.87 7.23 19.06
C ILE A 64 -9.75 6.01 18.88
N LEU A 65 -10.93 6.00 19.52
CA LEU A 65 -11.83 4.85 19.50
C LEU A 65 -12.37 4.57 18.08
N PRO A 66 -12.96 5.54 17.35
CA PRO A 66 -13.41 5.28 15.99
C PRO A 66 -12.26 5.01 15.02
N ALA A 67 -11.07 5.60 15.19
CA ALA A 67 -9.93 5.35 14.31
C ALA A 67 -9.43 3.90 14.41
N ILE A 68 -9.47 3.29 15.60
CA ILE A 68 -9.16 1.85 15.77
C ILE A 68 -10.15 0.99 14.97
N PHE A 69 -11.45 1.20 15.17
CA PHE A 69 -12.46 0.36 14.51
C PHE A 69 -12.45 0.57 13.00
N VAL A 70 -12.35 1.82 12.53
CA VAL A 70 -12.33 2.15 11.10
C VAL A 70 -11.06 1.62 10.43
N SER A 71 -9.88 1.79 11.04
CA SER A 71 -8.63 1.26 10.46
C SER A 71 -8.64 -0.26 10.38
N LEU A 72 -9.14 -0.95 11.40
CA LEU A 72 -9.22 -2.40 11.44
C LEU A 72 -10.20 -2.95 10.36
N ILE A 73 -11.36 -2.32 10.21
CA ILE A 73 -12.34 -2.69 9.18
C ILE A 73 -11.78 -2.43 7.78
N LEU A 74 -11.10 -1.29 7.58
CA LEU A 74 -10.53 -0.91 6.29
C LEU A 74 -9.35 -1.80 5.88
N ALA A 75 -8.55 -2.24 6.84
CA ALA A 75 -7.51 -3.25 6.64
C ALA A 75 -8.12 -4.58 6.18
N GLY A 76 -9.18 -5.05 6.87
CA GLY A 76 -9.93 -6.25 6.47
C GLY A 76 -10.49 -6.14 5.05
N LEU A 77 -11.16 -5.02 4.72
CA LEU A 77 -11.68 -4.74 3.38
C LEU A 77 -10.60 -4.76 2.31
N THR A 78 -9.42 -4.20 2.59
CA THR A 78 -8.30 -4.15 1.65
C THR A 78 -7.76 -5.55 1.34
N ILE A 79 -7.75 -6.45 2.33
CA ILE A 79 -7.32 -7.85 2.14
C ILE A 79 -8.30 -8.62 1.26
N TYR A 80 -9.62 -8.45 1.48
CA TYR A 80 -10.65 -9.15 0.70
C TYR A 80 -10.85 -8.55 -0.71
N LYS A 81 -10.73 -7.23 -0.88
CA LYS A 81 -10.94 -6.52 -2.15
C LYS A 81 -9.66 -5.89 -2.69
N LYS A 82 -8.71 -6.73 -3.09
CA LYS A 82 -7.41 -6.31 -3.64
C LYS A 82 -7.50 -5.38 -4.87
N HIS A 83 -8.59 -5.46 -5.65
CA HIS A 83 -8.80 -4.57 -6.81
C HIS A 83 -9.00 -3.09 -6.42
N LEU A 84 -9.46 -2.81 -5.19
CA LEU A 84 -9.65 -1.44 -4.67
C LEU A 84 -8.42 -0.93 -3.92
N SER A 85 -7.37 -1.75 -3.80
CA SER A 85 -6.13 -1.40 -3.10
C SER A 85 -5.56 -0.02 -3.49
N PRO A 86 -5.58 0.43 -4.77
CA PRO A 86 -5.03 1.74 -5.12
C PRO A 86 -5.73 2.92 -4.41
N ILE A 87 -7.00 2.77 -4.04
CA ILE A 87 -7.82 3.81 -3.40
C ILE A 87 -7.87 3.60 -1.89
N THR A 88 -8.02 2.36 -1.45
CA THR A 88 -8.15 2.08 0.00
C THR A 88 -6.84 2.27 0.74
N VAL A 89 -5.68 2.07 0.09
CA VAL A 89 -4.36 2.21 0.72
C VAL A 89 -4.07 3.64 1.17
N PRO A 90 -4.22 4.69 0.34
CA PRO A 90 -4.04 6.08 0.79
C PRO A 90 -5.00 6.46 1.93
N ILE A 91 -6.27 6.05 1.84
CA ILE A 91 -7.27 6.35 2.88
C ILE A 91 -6.88 5.66 4.20
N TYR A 92 -6.48 4.39 4.12
CA TYR A 92 -5.99 3.64 5.27
C TYR A 92 -4.74 4.29 5.88
N ALA A 93 -3.77 4.71 5.05
CA ALA A 93 -2.57 5.39 5.51
C ALA A 93 -2.89 6.65 6.33
N VAL A 94 -3.84 7.48 5.86
CA VAL A 94 -4.25 8.69 6.58
C VAL A 94 -4.86 8.34 7.94
N ILE A 95 -5.84 7.43 7.97
CA ILE A 95 -6.55 7.03 9.20
C ILE A 95 -5.59 6.36 10.19
N GLN A 96 -4.70 5.51 9.70
CA GLN A 96 -3.69 4.83 10.50
C GLN A 96 -2.71 5.83 11.11
N GLY A 97 -2.27 6.84 10.37
CA GLY A 97 -1.40 7.88 10.91
C GLY A 97 -2.10 8.73 11.97
N ILE A 98 -3.37 9.11 11.78
CA ILE A 98 -4.17 9.81 12.81
C ILE A 98 -4.22 8.98 14.10
N PHE A 99 -4.52 7.68 13.97
CA PHE A 99 -4.51 6.76 15.10
C PHE A 99 -3.16 6.73 15.84
N LEU A 100 -2.06 6.63 15.08
CA LEU A 100 -0.70 6.59 15.65
C LEU A 100 -0.31 7.90 16.34
N GLY A 101 -0.69 9.06 15.76
CA GLY A 101 -0.46 10.38 16.34
C GLY A 101 -1.25 10.59 17.63
N ALA A 102 -2.49 10.12 17.67
CA ALA A 102 -3.34 10.20 18.85
C ALA A 102 -2.81 9.35 20.02
N ILE A 103 -2.31 8.14 19.72
CA ILE A 103 -1.59 7.30 20.70
C ILE A 103 -0.31 7.96 21.17
N SER A 104 0.48 8.51 20.24
CA SER A 104 1.74 9.18 20.56
C SER A 104 1.52 10.35 21.52
N TYR A 105 0.49 11.16 21.28
CA TYR A 105 0.11 12.25 22.19
C TYR A 105 -0.29 11.75 23.59
N THR A 106 -1.04 10.64 23.66
CA THR A 106 -1.46 10.05 24.95
C THR A 106 -0.25 9.59 25.76
N PHE A 107 0.72 8.93 25.11
CA PHE A 107 1.97 8.53 25.77
C PHE A 107 2.84 9.72 26.15
N ASN A 108 2.90 10.77 25.32
CA ASN A 108 3.63 11.99 25.66
C ASN A 108 3.03 12.72 26.86
N SER A 109 1.71 12.63 27.06
CA SER A 109 1.03 13.22 28.23
C SER A 109 1.35 12.50 29.53
N LEU A 110 1.69 11.21 29.47
CA LEU A 110 2.08 10.39 30.63
C LEU A 110 3.60 10.45 30.88
N TYR A 111 4.39 10.46 29.81
CA TYR A 111 5.84 10.46 29.83
C TYR A 111 6.35 11.45 28.78
N ASP A 112 6.73 12.63 29.24
CA ASP A 112 7.17 13.71 28.35
C ASP A 112 8.41 13.30 27.55
N GLY A 113 8.38 13.49 26.23
CA GLY A 113 9.48 13.15 25.33
C GLY A 113 9.73 11.66 25.08
N ILE A 114 8.88 10.75 25.58
CA ILE A 114 9.04 9.30 25.32
C ILE A 114 8.90 8.95 23.82
N VAL A 115 8.11 9.74 23.09
CA VAL A 115 7.82 9.50 21.67
C VAL A 115 9.07 9.76 20.82
N ILE A 116 9.75 10.88 21.02
CA ILE A 116 10.93 11.24 20.22
C ILE A 116 12.12 10.30 20.50
N THR A 117 12.24 9.84 21.76
CA THR A 117 13.25 8.84 22.14
C THR A 117 12.97 7.47 21.52
N ALA A 118 11.71 7.01 21.51
CA ALA A 118 11.31 5.77 20.85
C ALA A 118 11.58 5.79 19.33
N ILE A 119 11.29 6.92 18.66
CA ILE A 119 11.58 7.09 17.23
C ILE A 119 13.08 7.05 16.97
N SER A 120 13.87 7.71 17.83
CA SER A 120 15.33 7.72 17.71
C SER A 120 15.90 6.31 17.76
N TYR A 121 15.44 5.47 18.70
CA TYR A 121 15.84 4.06 18.79
C TYR A 121 15.43 3.20 17.59
N THR A 122 14.38 3.59 16.86
CA THR A 122 13.95 2.87 15.67
C THR A 122 14.85 3.18 14.47
N LEU A 123 15.46 4.36 14.44
CA LEU A 123 16.29 4.86 13.34
C LEU A 123 17.79 4.60 13.53
N SER A 124 18.26 4.53 14.77
CA SER A 124 19.65 4.23 15.14
C SER A 124 19.97 2.74 15.03
#